data_AF-A0A0T5NQC5-F1
#
_entry.id   AF-A0A0T5NQC5-F1
#
_cell.length_a   1.000
_cell.length_b   1.000
_cell.length_c   1.000
_cell.angle_alpha   90.00
_cell.angle_beta   90.00
_cell.angle_gamma   90.00
#
_symmetry.space_group_name_H-M   'P 1'
#
loop_
_entity.id
_entity.type
_entity.pdbx_description
1 polymer ?
#
loop_
_entity_poly.entity_id
_entity_poly.type
_entity_poly.pdbx_seq_one_letter_code
_entity_poly.pdbx_strand_id
1 'polypeptide(L)'
;MDNGHDKPARHGQNERELTLTRKNALFAGHEVGAENWALLASLIANCKMCDVDPVSYLSDTLRALLDGHPRSRIDDLMLWNFAAASSRAA
;
A
#
# COMPACT_ATOMS: atom_id res chain seq x y z
N MET A 1 -58.67 14.86 -9.23
CA MET A 1 -57.65 15.81 -8.79
C MET A 1 -57.01 15.25 -7.54
N ASP A 2 -55.78 14.76 -7.64
CA ASP A 2 -54.83 14.63 -6.52
C ASP A 2 -53.44 14.85 -7.12
N ASN A 3 -52.74 15.86 -6.62
CA ASN A 3 -51.43 16.32 -7.09
C ASN A 3 -50.38 15.71 -6.17
N GLY A 4 -49.44 14.93 -6.73
CA GLY A 4 -48.54 14.12 -5.90
C GLY A 4 -47.13 13.92 -6.45
N HIS A 5 -46.51 14.99 -6.96
CA HIS A 5 -45.08 15.25 -6.83
C HIS A 5 -44.10 14.15 -7.29
N ASP A 6 -43.76 14.19 -8.58
CA ASP A 6 -42.50 13.67 -9.11
C ASP A 6 -41.32 14.39 -8.41
N LYS A 7 -40.66 13.71 -7.46
CA LYS A 7 -39.32 14.05 -7.01
C LYS A 7 -38.36 13.02 -7.60
N PRO A 8 -37.53 13.36 -8.60
CA PRO A 8 -36.40 12.51 -8.92
C PRO A 8 -35.41 12.57 -7.75
N ALA A 9 -35.18 11.42 -7.13
CA ALA A 9 -34.15 11.26 -6.10
C ALA A 9 -32.80 11.71 -6.67
N ARG A 10 -32.18 12.63 -5.94
CA ARG A 10 -30.98 13.36 -6.35
C ARG A 10 -29.76 12.44 -6.47
N HIS A 11 -28.87 12.87 -7.36
CA HIS A 11 -27.47 12.49 -7.45
C HIS A 11 -26.84 12.15 -6.08
N GLY A 12 -25.98 11.12 -6.06
CA GLY A 12 -24.87 11.06 -5.09
C GLY A 12 -24.90 9.98 -4.01
N GLN A 13 -25.79 8.98 -4.02
CA GLN A 13 -25.77 7.93 -2.97
C GLN A 13 -24.96 6.67 -3.30
N ASN A 14 -24.17 6.69 -4.38
CA ASN A 14 -23.21 5.61 -4.69
C ASN A 14 -21.80 5.90 -4.21
N GLU A 15 -21.59 6.94 -3.42
CA GLU A 15 -20.40 7.04 -2.59
C GLU A 15 -20.75 6.40 -1.26
N ARG A 16 -20.64 5.07 -1.18
CA ARG A 16 -20.39 4.46 0.12
C ARG A 16 -19.02 4.96 0.53
N GLU A 17 -19.02 6.11 1.19
CA GLU A 17 -17.88 6.68 1.87
C GLU A 17 -17.19 5.55 2.60
N LEU A 18 -15.98 5.31 2.14
CA LEU A 18 -15.08 4.26 2.55
C LEU A 18 -14.96 4.32 4.06
N THR A 19 -15.77 3.53 4.77
CA THR A 19 -15.54 3.24 6.18
C THR A 19 -14.40 2.22 6.28
N LEU A 20 -13.28 2.52 5.62
CA LEU A 20 -12.03 1.77 5.66
C LEU A 20 -11.33 1.96 7.02
N THR A 21 -11.72 2.98 7.79
CA THR A 21 -11.08 3.41 9.04
C THR A 21 -11.47 2.58 10.26
N ARG A 22 -12.60 1.86 10.26
CA ARG A 22 -13.06 1.14 11.46
C ARG A 22 -12.26 -0.15 11.75
N LYS A 23 -11.47 -0.63 10.78
CA LYS A 23 -10.56 -1.78 10.94
C LYS A 23 -9.08 -1.42 10.86
N ASN A 24 -8.73 -0.19 10.48
CA ASN A 24 -7.36 0.28 10.28
C ASN A 24 -6.90 1.25 11.38
N ALA A 25 -7.42 1.10 12.60
CA ALA A 25 -7.06 1.93 13.74
C ALA A 25 -5.77 1.48 14.46
N LEU A 26 -4.88 0.72 13.79
CA LEU A 26 -3.63 0.24 14.41
C LEU A 26 -2.68 1.37 14.83
N PHE A 27 -2.93 2.60 14.36
CA PHE A 27 -2.12 3.78 14.65
C PHE A 27 -2.96 5.00 15.09
N ALA A 28 -4.22 4.78 15.48
CA ALA A 28 -5.10 5.84 15.95
C ALA A 28 -4.56 6.42 17.26
N GLY A 29 -3.83 7.54 17.17
CA GLY A 29 -3.30 8.30 18.31
C GLY A 29 -1.77 8.38 18.41
N HIS A 30 -1.00 7.85 17.46
CA HIS A 30 0.46 7.92 17.50
C HIS A 30 1.02 8.35 16.13
N GLU A 31 1.51 9.60 16.03
CA GLU A 31 2.00 10.19 14.77
C GLU A 31 3.09 9.34 14.11
N VAL A 32 4.04 8.83 14.90
CA VAL A 32 5.11 7.93 14.41
C VAL A 32 4.55 6.61 13.86
N GLY A 33 3.43 6.14 14.41
CA GLY A 33 2.76 4.94 13.91
C GLY A 33 2.12 5.17 12.55
N ALA A 34 1.45 6.32 12.38
CA ALA A 34 0.86 6.72 11.11
C ALA A 34 1.93 6.96 10.05
N GLU A 35 3.06 7.58 10.42
CA GLU A 35 4.20 7.79 9.53
C GLU A 35 4.84 6.46 9.09
N ASN A 36 5.12 5.55 10.02
CA ASN A 36 5.64 4.22 9.69
C ASN A 36 4.69 3.44 8.77
N TRP A 37 3.38 3.55 8.99
CA TRP A 37 2.39 2.91 8.12
C TRP A 37 2.36 3.55 6.73
N ALA A 38 2.45 4.88 6.64
CA ALA A 38 2.52 5.57 5.36
C ALA A 38 3.78 5.16 4.56
N LEU A 39 4.92 5.01 5.23
CA LEU A 39 6.15 4.50 4.63
C LEU A 39 5.97 3.07 4.10
N LEU A 40 5.44 2.16 4.92
CA LEU A 40 5.18 0.78 4.51
C LEU A 40 4.17 0.70 3.36
N ALA A 41 3.08 1.47 3.43
CA ALA A 41 2.07 1.51 2.37
C ALA A 41 2.66 2.03 1.05
N SER A 42 3.55 3.03 1.11
CA SER A 42 4.26 3.56 -0.06
C SER A 42 5.19 2.50 -0.68
N LEU A 43 5.92 1.75 0.14
CA LEU A 43 6.78 0.65 -0.34
C LEU A 43 5.96 -0.46 -1.01
N ILE A 44 4.83 -0.86 -0.41
CA ILE A 44 3.94 -1.87 -0.99
C ILE A 44 3.35 -1.38 -2.32
N ALA A 45 2.93 -0.11 -2.39
CA ALA A 45 2.44 0.48 -3.63
C ALA A 45 3.52 0.46 -4.73
N ASN A 46 4.77 0.76 -4.39
CA ASN A 46 5.89 0.70 -5.32
C ASN A 46 6.16 -0.75 -5.80
N CYS A 47 6.08 -1.74 -4.91
CA CYS A 47 6.19 -3.17 -5.27
C CYS A 47 5.15 -3.55 -6.33
N LYS A 48 3.90 -3.13 -6.13
CA LYS A 48 2.82 -3.37 -7.09
C LYS A 48 3.06 -2.68 -8.45
N MET A 49 3.63 -1.47 -8.44
CA MET A 49 3.97 -0.75 -9.68
C MET A 49 5.11 -1.43 -10.45
N CYS A 50 6.02 -2.11 -9.75
CA CYS A 50 7.15 -2.84 -10.33
C CYS A 50 6.87 -4.33 -10.60
N ASP A 51 5.64 -4.81 -10.40
CA ASP A 51 5.26 -6.24 -10.50
C ASP A 51 6.13 -7.17 -9.61
N VAL A 52 6.47 -6.69 -8.41
CA VAL A 52 7.25 -7.42 -7.42
C VAL A 52 6.34 -7.84 -6.27
N ASP A 53 6.47 -9.07 -5.79
CA ASP A 53 5.76 -9.52 -4.60
C ASP A 53 6.25 -8.76 -3.35
N PRO A 54 5.38 -7.99 -2.66
CA PRO A 54 5.79 -7.15 -1.55
C PRO A 54 6.27 -7.95 -0.33
N VAL A 55 5.79 -9.18 -0.14
CA VAL A 55 6.15 -10.02 1.00
C VAL A 55 7.56 -10.59 0.82
N SER A 56 7.87 -11.10 -0.37
CA SER A 56 9.21 -11.57 -0.74
C SER A 56 10.21 -10.44 -0.66
N TYR A 57 9.91 -9.30 -1.28
CA TYR A 57 10.79 -8.13 -1.26
C TYR A 57 11.15 -7.68 0.16
N LEU A 58 10.14 -7.55 1.03
CA LEU A 58 10.37 -7.13 2.41
C LEU A 58 11.16 -8.19 3.20
N SER A 59 10.86 -9.47 3.01
CA SER A 59 11.57 -10.57 3.66
C SER A 59 13.04 -10.59 3.27
N ASP A 60 13.34 -10.50 1.98
CA ASP A 60 14.71 -10.51 1.46
C ASP A 60 15.49 -9.25 1.86
N THR A 61 14.83 -8.09 1.88
CA THR A 61 15.43 -6.83 2.32
C THR A 61 15.77 -6.87 3.81
N LEU A 62 14.85 -7.34 4.65
CA LEU A 62 15.09 -7.51 6.08
C LEU A 62 16.17 -8.56 6.36
N ARG A 63 16.18 -9.66 5.59
CA ARG A 63 17.21 -10.69 5.64
C ARG A 63 18.59 -10.10 5.34
N ALA A 64 18.73 -9.37 4.24
CA ALA A 64 19.98 -8.72 3.85
C ALA A 64 20.45 -7.73 4.93
N LEU A 65 19.54 -6.95 5.50
CA LEU A 65 19.87 -6.01 6.58
C LEU A 65 20.40 -6.75 7.82
N LEU A 66 19.77 -7.87 8.21
CA LEU A 66 20.23 -8.71 9.33
C LEU A 66 21.57 -9.39 9.04
N ASP A 67 21.81 -9.77 7.79
CA ASP A 67 23.06 -10.37 7.32
C ASP A 67 24.20 -9.33 7.19
N GLY A 68 23.96 -8.07 7.57
CA GLY A 68 24.96 -7.02 7.65
C GLY A 68 25.21 -6.30 6.32
N HIS A 69 24.19 -6.23 5.46
CA HIS A 69 24.29 -5.55 4.16
C HIS A 69 24.85 -4.12 4.33
N PRO A 70 25.97 -3.79 3.67
CA PRO A 70 26.62 -2.52 3.86
C PRO A 70 25.74 -1.39 3.31
N ARG A 71 25.55 -0.33 4.09
CA ARG A 71 24.73 0.83 3.70
C ARG A 71 25.20 1.51 2.41
N SER A 72 26.46 1.35 2.02
CA SER A 72 27.00 1.80 0.74
C SER A 72 26.42 1.07 -0.48
N ARG A 73 25.73 -0.06 -0.27
CA ARG A 73 25.12 -0.90 -1.30
C ARG A 73 23.59 -0.91 -1.23
N ILE A 74 22.99 0.15 -0.69
CA ILE A 74 21.52 0.24 -0.60
C ILE A 74 20.83 0.09 -1.96
N ASP A 75 21.51 0.43 -3.05
CA ASP A 75 21.00 0.28 -4.42
C ASP A 75 20.67 -1.18 -4.78
N ASP A 76 21.44 -2.14 -4.26
CA ASP A 76 21.19 -3.58 -4.46
C ASP A 76 19.86 -4.03 -3.85
N LEU A 77 19.33 -3.29 -2.86
CA LEU A 77 18.06 -3.56 -2.20
C LEU A 77 16.87 -2.86 -2.89
N MET A 78 17.10 -2.13 -3.97
CA MET A 78 16.02 -1.42 -4.65
C MET A 78 15.14 -2.36 -5.48
N LEU A 79 13.86 -2.02 -5.59
CA LEU A 79 12.85 -2.91 -6.18
C LEU A 79 13.15 -3.32 -7.63
N TRP A 80 13.82 -2.46 -8.40
CA TRP A 80 14.19 -2.78 -9.79
C TRP A 80 15.17 -3.95 -9.89
N ASN A 81 15.99 -4.20 -8.87
CA ASN A 81 16.89 -5.35 -8.83
C ASN A 81 16.11 -6.67 -8.60
N PHE A 82 14.98 -6.60 -7.89
CA PHE A 82 14.08 -7.73 -7.66
C PHE A 82 13.17 -8.01 -8.87
N ALA A 83 12.75 -6.98 -9.61
CA ALA A 83 11.97 -7.14 -10.84
C ALA A 83 12.76 -7.89 -11.94
N ALA A 84 14.09 -7.69 -12.00
CA ALA A 84 14.97 -8.45 -12.91
C ALA A 84 15.06 -9.94 -12.53
N ALA A 85 14.87 -10.29 -11.25
CA ALA A 85 14.76 -11.68 -10.81
C ALA A 85 13.37 -12.28 -11.13
N SER A 86 12.30 -11.49 -10.97
CA SER A 86 10.92 -11.90 -11.27
C SER A 86 10.71 -12.19 -12.77
N SER A 87 11.27 -11.35 -13.66
CA SER A 87 11.19 -11.57 -15.12
C SER A 87 12.02 -12.75 -15.64
N ARG A 88 12.86 -13.36 -14.80
CA ARG A 88 13.71 -14.50 -15.16
C ARG A 88 13.17 -15.85 -14.68
N ALA A 89 11.94 -15.88 -14.17
CA ALA A 89 11.25 -17.07 -13.67
C ALA A 89 10.01 -17.45 -14.50
N ALA A 90 9.97 -17.08 -15.79
CA ALA A 90 8.94 -17.50 -16.76
C ALA A 90 9.50 -18.51 -17.76
#